data_AF-A0A0P7W8P3-F1
#
_entry.id   AF-A0A0P7W8P3-F1
#
_cell.length_a   1.000
_cell.length_b   1.000
_cell.length_c   1.000
_cell.angle_alpha   90.00
_cell.angle_beta   90.00
_cell.angle_gamma   90.00
#
_symmetry.space_group_name_H-M   'P 1'
#
loop_
_entity.id
_entity.type
_entity.pdbx_description
1 polymer ?
#
loop_
_entity_poly.entity_id
_entity_poly.type
_entity_poly.pdbx_seq_one_letter_code
_entity_poly.pdbx_strand_id
1 'polypeptide(L)'
;MRALVLAMVCALAPATLPAQDIAIPGQPERVLTGEGAMLRGLDKVAGNSRDIRLMNGESDMIGHLQVTMSECRYPDDNPTGEAYAWIEVQDTRADAPLFAGWMIASSPALSALDHARYDLWLLSCITS
;
A
#
# COMPACT_ATOMS: atom_id res chain seq x y z
N MET A 1 56.75 23.87 -55.16
CA MET A 1 56.31 24.08 -53.77
C MET A 1 55.11 25.01 -53.76
N ARG A 2 53.88 24.45 -53.79
CA ARG A 2 52.62 25.19 -53.61
C ARG A 2 51.76 24.33 -52.70
N ALA A 3 51.64 24.76 -51.44
CA ALA A 3 50.82 24.12 -50.43
C ALA A 3 49.34 24.38 -50.74
N LEU A 4 48.58 23.32 -50.99
CA LEU A 4 47.12 23.37 -50.96
C LEU A 4 46.69 22.96 -49.55
N VAL A 5 46.45 23.97 -48.71
CA VAL A 5 45.80 23.81 -47.41
C VAL A 5 44.31 23.58 -47.69
N LEU A 6 43.86 22.34 -47.54
CA LEU A 6 42.45 21.99 -47.60
C LEU A 6 41.79 22.46 -46.30
N ALA A 7 41.12 23.61 -46.34
CA ALA A 7 40.32 24.10 -45.23
C ALA A 7 39.11 23.18 -45.04
N MET A 8 39.24 22.21 -44.13
CA MET A 8 38.13 21.39 -43.66
C MET A 8 37.24 22.25 -42.76
N VAL A 9 36.23 22.86 -43.36
CA VAL A 9 35.19 23.60 -42.64
C VAL A 9 34.34 22.57 -41.88
N CYS A 10 34.59 22.46 -40.58
CA CYS A 10 33.79 21.66 -39.66
C CYS A 10 32.43 22.36 -39.47
N ALA A 11 31.41 21.90 -40.20
CA ALA A 11 30.05 22.41 -40.07
C ALA A 11 29.48 22.00 -38.69
N LEU A 12 29.47 22.94 -37.75
CA LEU A 12 28.72 22.83 -36.49
C LEU A 12 27.22 22.92 -36.81
N ALA A 13 26.58 21.77 -37.04
CA ALA A 13 25.13 21.67 -37.06
C ALA A 13 24.61 21.73 -35.61
N PRO A 14 23.65 22.61 -35.27
CA PRO A 14 23.03 22.60 -33.95
C PRO A 14 22.23 21.31 -33.79
N ALA A 15 22.62 20.48 -32.81
CA ALA A 15 21.86 19.29 -32.43
C ALA A 15 20.56 19.73 -31.74
N THR A 16 19.46 19.82 -32.50
CA THR A 16 18.11 19.94 -31.96
C THR A 16 17.70 18.58 -31.41
N LEU A 17 17.84 18.39 -30.10
CA LEU A 17 17.27 17.23 -29.41
C LEU A 17 15.72 17.37 -29.44
N PRO A 18 14.95 16.38 -29.92
CA PRO A 18 13.51 16.37 -29.73
C PRO A 18 13.17 16.40 -28.24
N ALA A 19 12.32 17.36 -27.84
CA ALA A 19 11.74 17.40 -26.51
C ALA A 19 10.91 16.11 -26.31
N GLN A 20 11.28 15.32 -25.32
CA GLN A 20 10.48 14.17 -24.89
C GLN A 20 9.39 14.74 -23.98
N ASP A 21 8.13 14.66 -24.42
CA ASP A 21 6.98 14.96 -23.58
C ASP A 21 6.95 13.94 -22.44
N ILE A 22 7.45 14.34 -21.27
CA ILE A 22 7.25 13.63 -20.03
C ILE A 22 5.79 13.86 -19.67
N ALA A 23 4.92 12.91 -20.03
CA ALA A 23 3.57 12.87 -19.46
C ALA A 23 3.74 12.72 -17.95
N ILE A 24 3.37 13.74 -17.19
CA ILE A 24 3.29 13.69 -15.73
C ILE A 24 1.92 13.06 -15.41
N PRO A 25 1.85 11.80 -14.96
CA PRO A 25 0.59 11.25 -14.49
C PRO A 25 0.28 11.83 -13.11
N GLY A 26 -1.00 12.13 -12.86
CA GLY A 26 -1.53 12.36 -11.51
C GLY A 26 -2.21 13.71 -11.35
N GLN A 27 -3.54 13.73 -11.48
CA GLN A 27 -4.33 14.59 -10.61
C GLN A 27 -4.26 14.00 -9.19
N PRO A 28 -4.23 14.81 -8.12
CA PRO A 28 -4.30 14.27 -6.77
C PRO A 28 -5.58 13.44 -6.62
N GLU A 29 -5.40 12.13 -6.42
CA GLU A 29 -6.49 11.20 -6.18
C GLU A 29 -7.15 11.54 -4.85
N ARG A 30 -8.48 11.69 -4.85
CA ARG A 30 -9.20 12.06 -3.63
C ARG A 30 -9.24 10.87 -2.70
N VAL A 31 -8.59 10.99 -1.55
CA VAL A 31 -8.63 9.99 -0.48
C VAL A 31 -9.77 10.32 0.48
N LEU A 32 -10.61 9.32 0.74
CA LEU A 32 -11.70 9.36 1.72
C LEU A 32 -11.38 8.44 2.91
N THR A 33 -12.06 8.69 4.03
CA THR A 33 -12.00 7.84 5.23
C THR A 33 -13.23 6.94 5.27
N GLY A 34 -13.03 5.65 5.50
CA GLY A 34 -14.10 4.68 5.70
C GLY A 34 -14.59 4.62 7.14
N GLU A 35 -15.76 4.02 7.36
CA GLU A 35 -16.32 3.81 8.70
C GLU A 35 -15.57 2.71 9.47
N GLY A 36 -14.84 1.86 8.75
CA GLY A 36 -14.10 0.73 9.28
C GLY A 36 -13.36 -0.04 8.19
N ALA A 37 -12.95 -1.26 8.52
CA ALA A 37 -12.27 -2.17 7.62
C ALA A 37 -12.82 -3.59 7.70
N MET A 38 -12.72 -4.30 6.58
CA MET A 38 -12.84 -5.75 6.52
C MET A 38 -11.44 -6.35 6.49
N LEU A 39 -11.14 -7.21 7.46
CA LEU A 39 -9.87 -7.92 7.58
C LEU A 39 -10.10 -9.42 7.39
N ARG A 40 -9.08 -10.16 6.96
CA ARG A 40 -9.09 -11.62 6.96
C ARG A 40 -7.99 -12.15 7.85
N GLY A 41 -8.38 -13.00 8.80
CA GLY A 41 -7.46 -13.76 9.63
C GLY A 41 -7.38 -15.22 9.17
N LEU A 42 -6.18 -15.75 9.04
CA LEU A 42 -5.90 -17.16 8.76
C LEU A 42 -5.21 -17.82 9.95
N ASP A 43 -5.75 -18.94 10.42
CA ASP A 43 -5.00 -19.84 11.30
C ASP A 43 -4.19 -20.82 10.43
N LYS A 44 -2.88 -20.60 10.35
CA LYS A 44 -1.95 -21.40 9.55
C LYS A 44 -1.87 -22.87 10.02
N VAL A 45 -2.22 -23.14 11.27
CA VAL A 45 -2.17 -24.49 11.87
C VAL A 45 -3.48 -25.23 11.61
N ALA A 46 -4.62 -24.57 11.78
CA ALA A 46 -5.93 -25.18 11.54
C ALA A 46 -6.37 -25.14 10.07
N GLY A 47 -5.75 -24.28 9.26
CA GLY A 47 -6.03 -24.13 7.82
C GLY A 47 -7.35 -23.43 7.51
N ASN A 48 -7.94 -22.71 8.46
CA ASN A 48 -9.20 -21.99 8.26
C ASN A 48 -8.99 -20.46 8.30
N SER A 49 -9.71 -19.77 7.42
CA SER A 49 -9.76 -18.31 7.37
C SER A 49 -11.11 -17.80 7.85
N ARG A 50 -11.12 -16.61 8.47
CA ARG A 50 -12.32 -15.89 8.85
C ARG A 50 -12.20 -14.41 8.50
N ASP A 51 -13.32 -13.81 8.12
CA ASP A 51 -13.40 -12.38 7.88
C ASP A 51 -13.90 -11.67 9.13
N ILE A 52 -13.31 -10.52 9.42
CA ILE A 52 -13.58 -9.73 10.61
C ILE A 52 -13.91 -8.33 10.16
N ARG A 53 -15.07 -7.87 10.59
CA ARG A 53 -15.55 -6.52 10.36
C ARG A 53 -15.28 -5.70 11.61
N LEU A 54 -14.52 -4.62 11.48
CA LEU A 54 -14.24 -3.68 12.57
C LEU A 54 -14.56 -2.26 12.11
N MET A 55 -15.37 -1.54 12.89
CA MET A 55 -15.51 -0.10 12.75
C MET A 55 -14.30 0.62 13.35
N ASN A 56 -14.09 1.88 12.98
CA ASN A 56 -13.00 2.68 13.53
C ASN A 56 -13.13 2.79 15.06
N GLY A 57 -12.06 2.45 15.78
CA GLY A 57 -12.01 2.38 17.25
C GLY A 57 -12.48 1.06 17.85
N GLU A 58 -12.95 0.09 17.05
CA GLU A 58 -13.33 -1.22 17.54
C GLU A 58 -12.15 -2.20 17.59
N SER A 59 -12.33 -3.24 18.40
CA SER A 59 -11.41 -4.36 18.48
C SER A 59 -12.13 -5.71 18.45
N ASP A 60 -11.49 -6.73 17.89
CA ASP A 60 -11.95 -8.14 17.92
C ASP A 60 -10.79 -9.07 18.33
N MET A 61 -11.15 -10.28 18.76
CA MET A 61 -10.23 -11.29 19.29
C MET A 61 -10.03 -12.48 18.34
N ILE A 62 -8.82 -12.66 17.82
CA ILE A 62 -8.41 -13.86 17.06
C ILE A 62 -7.56 -14.76 17.96
N GLY A 63 -8.21 -15.69 18.64
CA GLY A 63 -7.54 -16.52 19.64
C GLY A 63 -7.07 -15.66 20.82
N HIS A 64 -5.74 -15.44 20.93
CA HIS A 64 -5.13 -14.57 21.95
C HIS A 64 -4.69 -13.20 21.39
N LEU A 65 -4.93 -12.96 20.09
CA LEU A 65 -4.60 -11.69 19.45
C LEU A 65 -5.79 -10.74 19.56
N GLN A 66 -5.58 -9.59 20.17
CA GLN A 66 -6.48 -8.45 20.09
C GLN A 66 -6.11 -7.62 18.87
N VAL A 67 -7.05 -7.47 17.94
CA VAL A 67 -6.90 -6.68 16.72
C VAL A 67 -7.71 -5.41 16.90
N THR A 68 -7.07 -4.25 16.83
CA THR A 68 -7.69 -2.93 17.00
C THR A 68 -7.63 -2.15 15.71
N MET A 69 -8.79 -1.68 15.27
CA MET A 69 -8.95 -0.85 14.08
C MET A 69 -8.90 0.62 14.46
N SER A 70 -8.00 1.40 13.84
CA SER A 70 -7.94 2.85 14.09
C SER A 70 -8.65 3.65 13.01
N GLU A 71 -8.18 3.58 11.77
CA GLU A 71 -8.78 4.28 10.64
C GLU A 71 -8.56 3.51 9.33
N CYS A 72 -9.53 3.61 8.42
CA CYS A 72 -9.41 3.10 7.05
C CYS A 72 -9.50 4.25 6.07
N ARG A 73 -8.65 4.24 5.04
CA ARG A 73 -8.62 5.22 3.98
C ARG A 73 -8.58 4.54 2.63
N TYR A 74 -9.22 5.16 1.64
CA TYR A 74 -9.34 4.61 0.30
C TYR A 74 -9.51 5.75 -0.72
N PRO A 75 -9.12 5.55 -1.97
CA PRO A 75 -9.41 6.52 -3.02
C PRO A 75 -10.88 6.43 -3.48
N ASP A 76 -11.48 7.59 -3.75
CA ASP A 76 -12.88 7.77 -4.14
C ASP A 76 -13.30 6.90 -5.35
N ASP A 77 -12.38 6.65 -6.28
CA ASP A 77 -12.62 5.85 -7.48
C ASP A 77 -12.38 4.34 -7.29
N ASN A 78 -11.73 3.90 -6.20
CA ASN A 78 -11.45 2.50 -5.91
C ASN A 78 -11.46 2.15 -4.41
N PRO A 79 -12.64 2.12 -3.76
CA PRO A 79 -12.77 1.88 -2.32
C PRO A 79 -12.32 0.50 -1.84
N THR A 80 -12.25 -0.48 -2.75
CA THR A 80 -11.92 -1.88 -2.42
C THR A 80 -10.50 -2.24 -2.81
N GLY A 81 -10.03 -1.80 -3.98
CA GLY A 81 -8.75 -2.24 -4.54
C GLY A 81 -7.55 -1.56 -3.89
N GLU A 82 -7.64 -0.28 -3.55
CA GLU A 82 -6.51 0.50 -3.02
C GLU A 82 -6.79 1.03 -1.61
N ALA A 83 -7.42 0.21 -0.78
CA ALA A 83 -7.67 0.53 0.62
C ALA A 83 -6.40 0.36 1.48
N TYR A 84 -6.25 1.23 2.47
CA TYR A 84 -5.21 1.14 3.50
C TYR A 84 -5.79 1.44 4.88
N ALA A 85 -5.40 0.63 5.86
CA ALA A 85 -5.95 0.71 7.22
C ALA A 85 -4.84 0.66 8.27
N TRP A 86 -4.92 1.53 9.27
CA TRP A 86 -4.04 1.45 10.43
C TRP A 86 -4.59 0.42 11.42
N ILE A 87 -3.84 -0.66 11.62
CA ILE A 87 -4.18 -1.76 12.50
C ILE A 87 -3.11 -1.90 13.57
N GLU A 88 -3.55 -2.12 14.80
CA GLU A 88 -2.70 -2.58 15.88
C GLU A 88 -3.11 -4.00 16.27
N VAL A 89 -2.14 -4.88 16.45
CA VAL A 89 -2.35 -6.25 16.90
C VAL A 89 -1.49 -6.51 18.12
N GLN A 90 -2.11 -6.90 19.22
CA GLN A 90 -1.43 -7.27 20.46
C GLN A 90 -1.75 -8.70 20.87
N ASP A 91 -0.74 -9.48 21.24
CA ASP A 91 -0.97 -10.73 21.97
C ASP A 91 -1.29 -10.38 23.42
N THR A 92 -2.43 -10.83 23.91
CA THR A 92 -2.85 -10.67 25.33
C THR A 92 -1.86 -11.23 26.35
N ARG A 93 -0.88 -12.01 25.91
CA ARG A 93 0.18 -12.62 26.72
C ARG A 93 1.52 -11.87 26.64
N ALA A 94 1.59 -10.78 25.87
CA ALA A 94 2.80 -10.00 25.65
C ALA A 94 2.56 -8.50 25.89
N ASP A 95 3.57 -7.81 26.43
CA ASP A 95 3.44 -6.40 26.79
C ASP A 95 3.54 -5.44 25.60
N ALA A 96 4.15 -5.88 24.49
CA ALA A 96 4.33 -5.09 23.28
C ALA A 96 3.40 -5.58 22.14
N PRO A 97 2.92 -4.68 21.26
CA PRO A 97 2.16 -5.07 20.08
C PRO A 97 3.04 -5.91 19.14
N LEU A 98 2.43 -6.94 18.54
CA LEU A 98 3.05 -7.76 17.50
C LEU A 98 3.10 -7.04 16.16
N PHE A 99 2.14 -6.16 15.91
CA PHE A 99 2.06 -5.34 14.70
C PHE A 99 1.39 -4.01 15.02
N ALA A 100 1.89 -2.92 14.47
CA ALA A 100 1.24 -1.61 14.49
C ALA A 100 1.64 -0.86 13.22
N GLY A 101 0.69 -0.68 12.30
CA GLY A 101 1.02 -0.05 11.03
C GLY A 101 -0.12 -0.06 10.00
N TRP A 102 0.18 0.54 8.85
CA TRP A 102 -0.72 0.57 7.70
C TRP A 102 -0.68 -0.74 6.93
N MET A 103 -1.80 -1.47 6.88
CA MET A 103 -2.01 -2.57 5.95
C MET A 103 -2.50 -2.05 4.59
N ILE A 104 -2.15 -2.73 3.50
CA ILE A 104 -2.50 -2.33 2.13
C ILE A 104 -3.28 -3.48 1.46
N ALA A 105 -4.52 -3.21 1.05
CA ALA A 105 -5.39 -4.23 0.47
C ALA A 105 -4.89 -4.76 -0.89
N SER A 106 -4.36 -3.88 -1.75
CA SER A 106 -3.79 -4.26 -3.06
C SER A 106 -2.51 -5.08 -2.96
N SER A 107 -1.77 -4.98 -1.85
CA SER A 107 -0.49 -5.65 -1.64
C SER A 107 -0.33 -6.19 -0.21
N PRO A 108 -1.12 -7.19 0.21
CA PRO A 108 -1.12 -7.70 1.58
C PRO A 108 0.26 -8.16 2.06
N ALA A 109 1.05 -8.77 1.17
CA ALA A 109 2.38 -9.28 1.49
C ALA A 109 3.40 -8.20 1.90
N LEU A 110 3.13 -6.91 1.61
CA LEU A 110 4.03 -5.81 2.00
C LEU A 110 3.82 -5.36 3.44
N SER A 111 2.60 -5.49 3.96
CA SER A 111 2.25 -5.03 5.31
C SER A 111 1.03 -5.80 5.81
N ALA A 112 1.32 -6.98 6.35
CA ALA A 112 0.39 -7.86 7.03
C ALA A 112 1.04 -8.34 8.33
N LEU A 113 0.22 -8.86 9.25
CA LEU A 113 0.75 -9.55 10.42
C LEU A 113 1.26 -10.93 10.02
N ASP A 114 2.57 -11.16 10.11
CA ASP A 114 3.13 -12.51 10.01
C ASP A 114 3.49 -13.05 11.39
N HIS A 115 2.53 -13.70 12.04
CA HIS A 115 2.73 -14.38 13.32
C HIS A 115 2.90 -15.89 13.12
N ALA A 116 3.55 -16.60 14.05
CA ALA A 116 3.84 -18.04 13.88
C ALA A 116 2.60 -18.90 13.58
N ARG A 117 1.45 -18.55 14.18
CA ARG A 117 0.17 -19.25 13.96
C ARG A 117 -0.82 -18.51 13.08
N TYR A 118 -0.86 -17.19 13.17
CA TYR A 118 -1.90 -16.39 12.53
C TYR A 118 -1.31 -15.49 11.47
N ASP A 119 -2.07 -15.28 10.40
CA ASP A 119 -1.80 -14.27 9.38
C ASP A 119 -3.03 -13.35 9.31
N LEU A 120 -2.83 -12.04 9.23
CA LEU A 120 -3.91 -11.05 9.22
C LEU A 120 -3.61 -9.95 8.20
N TRP A 121 -4.56 -9.72 7.31
CA TRP A 121 -4.44 -8.68 6.28
C TRP A 121 -5.75 -7.96 6.00
N LEU A 122 -5.63 -6.78 5.40
CA LEU A 122 -6.74 -5.94 4.95
C LEU A 122 -7.36 -6.48 3.66
N LEU A 123 -8.70 -6.48 3.60
CA LEU A 123 -9.46 -6.76 2.37
C LEU A 123 -10.00 -5.49 1.74
N SER A 124 -10.64 -4.62 2.53
CA SER A 124 -11.25 -3.37 2.03
C SER A 124 -11.60 -2.43 3.17
N CYS A 125 -11.87 -1.15 2.85
CA CYS A 125 -12.60 -0.29 3.76
C CYS A 125 -14.11 -0.59 3.73
N ILE A 126 -14.78 -0.26 4.81
CA ILE A 126 -16.23 -0.21 4.89
C ILE A 126 -16.64 1.21 4.52
N THR A 127 -17.41 1.31 3.45
CA THR A 127 -18.05 2.55 2.99
C THR A 127 -19.53 2.47 3.37
N SER A 128 -20.10 3.60 3.79
CA SER A 128 -21.49 3.74 4.28
C SER A 128 -22.55 3.06 3.41
#